data_AF-A0A6P7ZVX9-F1
#
_entry.id   AF-A0A6P7ZVX9-F1
#
_cell.length_a   1.000
_cell.length_b   1.000
_cell.length_c   1.000
_cell.angle_alpha   90.00
_cell.angle_beta   90.00
_cell.angle_gamma   90.00
#
_symmetry.space_group_name_H-M   'P 1'
#
loop_
_entity.id
_entity.type
_entity.pdbx_description
1 polymer ?
#
loop_
_entity_poly.entity_id
_entity_poly.type
_entity_poly.pdbx_seq_one_letter_code
_entity_poly.pdbx_strand_id
1 'polypeptide(L)'
;MELRKQQEDVSVARRTEFYFAQARWRLTEEDGQLGIAELELQRFLYSKVNKSDDTAEHLLELGWFTMNNLLPNAVYKVVLRPQSPGQSGRQLALRIFSKVRPPVGGISVKEHLR
;
A
#
# COMPACT_ATOMS: atom_id res chain seq x y z
N MET A 1 25.70 -2.93 40.58
CA MET A 1 24.82 -1.79 40.28
C MET A 1 24.50 -1.88 38.80
N GLU A 2 23.44 -2.59 38.43
CA GLU A 2 23.03 -2.70 37.02
C GLU A 2 22.35 -1.39 36.64
N LEU A 3 22.97 -0.61 35.73
CA LEU A 3 22.26 0.49 35.09
C LEU A 3 21.14 -0.14 34.25
N ARG A 4 19.92 -0.15 34.78
CA ARG A 4 18.72 -0.24 33.96
C ARG A 4 18.81 0.91 32.96
N LYS A 5 19.20 0.62 31.72
CA LYS A 5 19.02 1.54 30.59
C LYS A 5 17.56 1.97 30.67
N GLN A 6 17.30 3.24 31.00
CA GLN A 6 15.98 3.82 30.78
C GLN A 6 15.67 3.55 29.32
N GLN A 7 14.61 2.80 29.07
CA GLN A 7 14.14 2.57 27.73
C GLN A 7 13.66 3.95 27.26
N GLU A 8 14.49 4.64 26.48
CA GLU A 8 14.12 5.92 25.87
C GLU A 8 12.81 5.69 25.12
N ASP A 9 11.81 6.50 25.41
CA ASP A 9 10.52 6.42 24.74
C ASP A 9 10.74 6.67 23.24
N VAL A 10 10.52 5.64 22.43
CA VAL A 10 10.66 5.71 20.98
C VAL A 10 9.56 6.65 20.45
N SER A 11 9.99 7.78 19.89
CA SER A 11 9.09 8.83 19.39
C SER A 11 9.01 8.81 17.85
N VAL A 12 7.98 9.44 17.30
CA VAL A 12 7.85 9.61 15.84
C VAL A 12 8.80 10.71 15.39
N ALA A 13 9.80 10.36 14.59
CA ALA A 13 10.74 11.31 14.01
C ALA A 13 10.17 11.99 12.75
N ARG A 14 9.51 11.21 11.88
CA ARG A 14 8.92 11.74 10.63
C ARG A 14 7.78 10.87 10.12
N ARG A 15 6.71 11.49 9.64
CA ARG A 15 5.62 10.83 8.90
C ARG A 15 5.55 11.35 7.47
N THR A 16 5.40 10.45 6.51
CA THR A 16 5.16 10.74 5.09
C THR A 16 3.92 10.01 4.64
N GLU A 17 2.99 10.71 3.99
CA GLU A 17 1.71 10.14 3.54
C GLU A 17 1.44 10.48 2.09
N PHE A 18 0.82 9.52 1.40
CA PHE A 18 0.30 9.66 0.04
C PHE A 18 -1.13 9.15 0.05
N TYR A 19 -2.06 10.02 -0.32
CA TYR A 19 -3.49 9.70 -0.32
C TYR A 19 -4.12 10.14 -1.64
N PHE A 20 -5.00 9.31 -2.17
CA PHE A 20 -5.93 9.71 -3.22
C PHE A 20 -7.27 9.01 -3.06
N ALA A 21 -8.34 9.76 -3.32
CA ALA A 21 -9.70 9.23 -3.26
C ALA A 21 -9.94 8.21 -4.39
N GLN A 22 -9.42 8.51 -5.59
CA GLN A 22 -9.53 7.67 -6.76
C GLN A 22 -8.34 7.91 -7.69
N ALA A 23 -7.84 6.85 -8.31
CA ALA A 23 -6.89 6.95 -9.40
C ALA A 23 -7.16 5.85 -10.42
N ARG A 24 -7.02 6.21 -11.70
CA ARG A 24 -7.32 5.33 -12.82
C ARG A 24 -6.17 5.34 -13.81
N TRP A 25 -5.69 4.16 -14.15
CA TRP A 25 -4.66 3.95 -15.16
C TRP A 25 -5.21 3.06 -16.25
N ARG A 26 -4.87 3.40 -17.49
CA ARG A 26 -5.20 2.58 -18.65
C ARG A 26 -3.90 2.17 -19.32
N LEU A 27 -3.73 0.87 -19.50
CA LEU A 27 -2.70 0.32 -20.34
C LEU A 27 -3.21 0.30 -21.78
N THR A 28 -2.47 0.91 -22.68
CA THR A 28 -2.76 0.95 -24.11
C THR A 28 -1.61 0.34 -24.90
N GLU A 29 -1.84 0.07 -26.18
CA GLU A 29 -0.76 -0.12 -27.14
C GLU A 29 0.07 1.18 -27.30
N GLU A 30 1.21 1.05 -27.97
CA GLU A 30 2.17 2.13 -28.19
C GLU A 30 1.55 3.33 -28.92
N ASP A 31 0.66 3.08 -29.88
CA ASP A 31 -0.06 4.11 -30.62
C ASP A 31 -1.23 4.75 -29.84
N GLY A 32 -1.55 4.21 -28.66
CA GLY A 32 -2.63 4.66 -27.78
C GLY A 32 -4.05 4.32 -28.26
N GLN A 33 -4.21 3.69 -29.42
CA GLN A 33 -5.52 3.46 -30.02
C GLN A 33 -6.25 2.30 -29.34
N LEU A 34 -5.54 1.20 -29.08
CA LEU A 34 -6.10 0.03 -28.41
C LEU A 34 -5.90 0.10 -26.90
N GLY A 35 -7.01 -0.05 -26.14
CA GLY A 35 -6.93 -0.29 -24.70
C GLY A 35 -6.74 -1.78 -24.41
N ILE A 36 -5.77 -2.11 -23.57
CA ILE A 36 -5.47 -3.48 -23.15
C ILE A 36 -6.13 -3.76 -21.80
N ALA A 37 -5.89 -2.90 -20.82
CA ALA A 37 -6.42 -3.04 -19.47
C ALA A 37 -6.68 -1.69 -18.81
N GLU A 38 -7.56 -1.67 -17.83
CA GLU A 38 -7.79 -0.50 -16.98
C GLU A 38 -7.76 -0.93 -15.52
N LEU A 39 -7.02 -0.20 -14.71
CA LEU A 39 -6.96 -0.35 -13.26
C LEU A 39 -7.55 0.90 -12.62
N GLU A 40 -8.57 0.70 -11.79
CA GLU A 40 -9.11 1.72 -10.92
C GLU A 40 -8.82 1.37 -9.46
N LEU A 41 -8.24 2.31 -8.73
CA LEU A 41 -7.98 2.23 -7.29
C LEU A 41 -8.81 3.30 -6.59
N GLN A 42 -9.41 2.95 -5.46
CA GLN A 42 -10.21 3.87 -4.65
C GLN A 42 -9.81 3.82 -3.18
N ARG A 43 -9.84 4.99 -2.53
CA ARG A 43 -9.47 5.20 -1.13
C ARG A 43 -8.10 4.58 -0.83
N PHE A 44 -7.10 5.06 -1.56
CA PHE A 44 -5.72 4.65 -1.36
C PHE A 44 -5.06 5.53 -0.31
N LEU A 45 -4.38 4.89 0.63
CA LEU A 45 -3.50 5.54 1.60
C LEU A 45 -2.20 4.75 1.68
N TYR A 46 -1.08 5.44 1.57
CA TYR A 46 0.21 4.93 1.98
C TYR A 46 0.80 5.86 3.03
N SER A 47 1.23 5.31 4.17
CA SER A 47 1.86 6.03 5.27
C SER A 47 3.17 5.36 5.64
N LYS A 48 4.23 6.16 5.77
CA LYS A 48 5.52 5.74 6.31
C LYS A 48 5.83 6.56 7.56
N VAL A 49 6.04 5.89 8.68
CA VAL A 49 6.43 6.50 9.96
C VAL A 49 7.84 6.06 10.29
N ASN A 50 8.79 6.99 10.31
CA ASN A 50 10.14 6.77 10.83
C ASN A 50 10.18 7.19 12.29
N LYS A 51 10.82 6.40 13.14
CA LYS A 51 10.92 6.62 14.58
C LYS A 51 12.33 7.07 14.97
N SER A 52 12.46 7.55 16.20
CA SER A 52 13.72 8.09 16.74
C SER A 52 14.82 7.04 16.97
N ASP A 53 14.46 5.75 16.97
CA ASP A 53 15.38 4.61 17.14
C ASP A 53 15.80 3.97 15.79
N ASP A 54 15.68 4.72 14.70
CA ASP A 54 15.92 4.27 13.32
C ASP A 54 15.03 3.11 12.84
N THR A 55 13.95 2.79 13.58
CA THR A 55 12.90 1.91 13.04
C THR A 55 11.95 2.66 12.12
N ALA A 56 11.27 1.93 11.23
CA ALA A 56 10.19 2.50 10.43
C ALA A 56 9.00 1.55 10.32
N GLU A 57 7.81 2.12 10.13
CA GLU A 57 6.57 1.42 9.88
C GLU A 57 5.98 1.89 8.57
N HIS A 58 5.51 0.95 7.76
CA HIS A 58 4.83 1.18 6.50
C HIS A 58 3.40 0.64 6.62
N LEU A 59 2.43 1.46 6.23
CA LEU A 59 1.03 1.09 6.12
C LEU A 59 0.57 1.40 4.70
N LEU A 60 -0.04 0.44 4.03
CA LEU A 60 -0.78 0.64 2.79
C LEU A 60 -2.22 0.19 3.00
N GLU A 61 -3.17 1.06 2.68
CA GLU A 61 -4.59 0.77 2.69
C GLU A 61 -5.18 1.07 1.32
N LEU A 62 -6.06 0.18 0.86
CA LEU A 62 -6.78 0.32 -0.39
C LEU A 62 -8.22 -0.09 -0.15
N GLY A 63 -9.14 0.86 -0.33
CA GLY A 63 -10.56 0.64 -0.05
C GLY A 63 -11.24 -0.24 -1.09
N TRP A 64 -10.96 -0.02 -2.38
CA TRP A 64 -11.51 -0.82 -3.46
C TRP A 64 -10.56 -0.78 -4.67
N PHE A 65 -10.65 -1.81 -5.50
CA PHE A 65 -10.01 -1.78 -6.80
C PHE A 65 -10.75 -2.65 -7.81
N THR A 66 -10.64 -2.29 -9.08
CA THR A 66 -11.15 -3.09 -10.19
C THR A 66 -10.11 -3.10 -11.30
N MET A 67 -9.85 -4.27 -11.87
CA MET A 67 -9.06 -4.44 -13.08
C MET A 67 -9.94 -4.97 -14.19
N ASN A 68 -10.03 -4.20 -15.27
CA ASN A 68 -10.85 -4.51 -16.43
C ASN A 68 -9.97 -4.94 -17.61
N ASN A 69 -10.44 -5.94 -18.36
CA ASN A 69 -9.89 -6.31 -19.66
C ASN A 69 -10.62 -5.50 -20.74
N LEU A 70 -9.86 -4.71 -21.48
CA LEU A 70 -10.37 -3.85 -22.54
C LEU A 70 -10.26 -4.46 -23.93
N LEU A 71 -9.64 -5.64 -24.07
CA LEU A 71 -9.49 -6.31 -25.35
C LEU A 71 -10.84 -6.65 -25.99
N PRO A 72 -10.94 -6.55 -27.33
CA PRO A 72 -12.14 -6.96 -28.06
C PRO A 72 -12.40 -8.44 -27.83
N ASN A 73 -13.68 -8.83 -27.77
CA ASN A 73 -14.12 -10.22 -27.61
C ASN A 73 -13.65 -10.94 -26.33
N ALA A 74 -13.06 -10.23 -25.36
CA ALA A 74 -12.72 -10.81 -24.07
C ALA A 74 -13.96 -11.30 -23.33
N VAL A 75 -13.99 -12.60 -22.99
CA VAL A 75 -15.07 -13.25 -22.24
C VAL A 75 -15.19 -12.67 -20.84
N TYR A 76 -14.05 -12.41 -20.17
CA TYR A 76 -14.00 -11.85 -18.84
C TYR A 76 -13.62 -10.36 -18.90
N LYS A 77 -14.62 -9.49 -18.76
CA LYS A 77 -14.42 -8.03 -18.76
C LYS A 77 -13.87 -7.49 -17.44
N VAL A 78 -14.31 -8.05 -16.31
CA VAL A 78 -13.72 -7.76 -15.01
C VAL A 78 -12.82 -8.93 -14.64
N VAL A 79 -11.51 -8.67 -14.55
CA VAL A 79 -10.49 -9.69 -14.30
C VAL A 79 -10.20 -9.82 -12.81
N LEU A 80 -10.19 -8.68 -12.11
CA LEU A 80 -9.88 -8.65 -10.69
C LEU A 80 -10.73 -7.61 -9.99
N ARG A 81 -11.40 -8.02 -8.91
CA ARG A 81 -12.07 -7.13 -7.96
C ARG A 81 -12.22 -7.87 -6.63
N PRO A 82 -12.34 -7.17 -5.51
CA PRO A 82 -12.75 -7.79 -4.25
C PRO A 82 -14.09 -8.51 -4.42
N GLN A 83 -14.23 -9.71 -3.86
CA GLN A 83 -15.47 -10.50 -4.00
C GLN A 83 -16.64 -9.94 -3.19
N SER A 84 -16.35 -9.23 -2.08
CA SER A 84 -17.37 -8.69 -1.18
C SER A 84 -17.23 -7.17 -1.12
N PRO A 85 -18.18 -6.38 -1.67
CA PRO A 85 -18.31 -4.98 -1.32
C PRO A 85 -18.71 -4.94 0.14
N GLY A 86 -17.83 -4.39 0.97
CA GLY A 86 -18.02 -4.44 2.39
C GLY A 86 -19.35 -3.85 2.85
N GLN A 87 -20.02 -4.51 3.79
CA GLN A 87 -21.33 -4.09 4.31
C GLN A 87 -21.26 -2.77 5.11
N SER A 88 -20.07 -2.21 5.29
CA SER A 88 -19.84 -0.94 5.99
C SER A 88 -18.81 -0.09 5.25
N GLY A 89 -18.99 1.24 5.26
CA GLY A 89 -18.08 2.22 4.63
C GLY A 89 -16.65 2.25 5.19
N ARG A 90 -16.30 1.35 6.12
CA ARG A 90 -14.96 1.17 6.70
C ARG A 90 -14.20 -0.04 6.16
N GLN A 91 -14.79 -0.86 5.30
CA GLN A 91 -14.14 -2.07 4.82
C GLN A 91 -13.08 -1.75 3.76
N LEU A 92 -11.86 -2.24 3.98
CA LEU A 92 -10.74 -2.16 3.05
C LEU A 92 -10.69 -3.42 2.20
N ALA A 93 -10.40 -3.25 0.91
CA ALA A 93 -10.11 -4.36 0.01
C ALA A 93 -8.74 -4.99 0.32
N LEU A 94 -7.77 -4.15 0.71
CA LEU A 94 -6.42 -4.57 1.03
C LEU A 94 -5.85 -3.65 2.12
N ARG A 95 -5.18 -4.24 3.11
CA ARG A 95 -4.33 -3.55 4.08
C ARG A 95 -3.04 -4.34 4.21
N ILE A 96 -1.90 -3.68 4.03
CA ILE A 96 -0.58 -4.26 4.19
C ILE A 96 0.18 -3.45 5.23
N PHE A 97 0.84 -4.15 6.14
CA PHE A 97 1.67 -3.52 7.15
C PHE A 97 3.07 -4.14 7.17
N SER A 98 4.09 -3.30 7.34
CA SER A 98 5.48 -3.76 7.41
C SER A 98 6.28 -2.91 8.39
N LYS A 99 7.15 -3.55 9.16
CA LYS A 99 8.11 -2.90 10.05
C LYS A 99 9.54 -3.05 9.52
N VAL A 100 10.34 -2.04 9.76
CA VAL A 100 11.77 -2.00 9.45
C VAL A 100 12.51 -1.91 10.76
N ARG A 101 13.45 -2.83 10.98
CA ARG A 101 14.34 -2.80 12.15
C ARG A 101 15.47 -1.80 11.94
N PRO A 102 16.13 -1.33 13.02
CA PRO A 102 17.29 -0.47 12.88
C PRO A 102 18.37 -1.16 12.03
N PRO A 103 19.12 -0.40 11.22
CA PRO A 103 20.15 -0.99 10.38
C PRO A 103 21.25 -1.67 11.21
N VAL A 104 21.70 -2.84 10.78
CA VAL A 104 22.85 -3.53 11.38
C VAL A 104 24.03 -3.36 10.43
N GLY A 105 25.06 -2.63 10.85
CA GLY A 105 26.23 -2.33 10.00
C GLY A 105 25.92 -1.42 8.79
N GLY A 106 24.89 -0.57 8.89
CA GLY A 106 24.48 0.35 7.81
C GLY A 106 23.50 -0.25 6.80
N ILE A 107 23.13 -1.52 6.91
CA ILE A 107 22.16 -2.19 6.04
C ILE A 107 20.82 -2.28 6.77
N SER A 108 19.77 -1.69 6.20
CA SER A 108 18.41 -1.78 6.73
C SER A 108 17.83 -3.18 6.54
N VAL A 109 17.32 -3.78 7.62
CA VAL A 109 16.65 -5.09 7.58
C VAL A 109 15.14 -4.87 7.57
N LYS A 110 14.49 -5.10 6.42
CA LYS A 110 13.03 -5.00 6.26
C LYS A 110 12.38 -6.32 6.67
N GLU A 111 11.44 -6.30 7.62
CA GLU A 111 10.69 -7.51 7.97
C GLU A 111 9.64 -7.84 6.91
N HIS A 112 9.19 -9.10 6.92
CA HIS A 112 8.18 -9.67 6.03
C HIS A 112 6.92 -8.80 5.94
N LEU A 113 6.34 -8.75 4.74
CA LEU A 113 5.02 -8.19 4.49
C LEU A 113 3.97 -9.04 5.24
N ARG A 114 3.14 -8.41 6.07
CA ARG A 114 1.99 -9.05 6.72
C ARG A 114 0.69 -8.35 6.35
#